data_AF-A0A2N9L7F4-F1
#
_entry.id   AF-A0A2N9L7F4-F1
#
_cell.length_a   1.000
_cell.length_b   1.000
_cell.length_c   1.000
_cell.angle_alpha   90.00
_cell.angle_beta   90.00
_cell.angle_gamma   90.00
#
_symmetry.space_group_name_H-M   'P 1'
#
loop_
_entity.id
_entity.type
_entity.pdbx_description
1 polymer ?
#
loop_
_entity_poly.entity_id
_entity_poly.type
_entity_poly.pdbx_seq_one_letter_code
_entity_poly.pdbx_strand_id
1 'polypeptide(L)'
;MIPLIVLLASFAVFRLAGFGVAYFAEWQHALRAALGVMFLLTASAHWGKRRPDLVRMVPRGFGNAGVWVTMTGIAEVLIAAGLQFSQTALPVAVAAVVMLVCLFPANLKAAREG
;
A
#
# COMPACT_ATOMS: atom_id res chain seq x y z
N MET A 1 3.84 11.53 0.65
CA MET A 1 3.51 11.75 -0.78
C MET A 1 3.96 10.63 -1.72
N ILE A 2 5.09 9.96 -1.47
CA ILE A 2 5.64 8.92 -2.37
C ILE A 2 4.62 7.85 -2.80
N PRO A 3 3.79 7.24 -1.92
CA PRO A 3 2.84 6.20 -2.34
C PRO A 3 1.82 6.68 -3.38
N LEU A 4 1.27 7.88 -3.19
CA LEU A 4 0.32 8.47 -4.12
C LEU A 4 0.95 8.74 -5.49
N ILE A 5 2.19 9.24 -5.52
CA ILE A 5 2.92 9.48 -6.77
C ILE A 5 3.12 8.16 -7.50
N VAL A 6 3.52 7.11 -6.80
CA VAL A 6 3.73 5.77 -7.37
C VAL A 6 2.44 5.17 -7.89
N LEU A 7 1.33 5.32 -7.16
CA LEU A 7 0.01 4.91 -7.62
C LEU A 7 -0.37 5.60 -8.93
N LEU A 8 -0.30 6.93 -8.98
CA LEU A 8 -0.69 7.70 -10.17
C LEU A 8 0.23 7.43 -11.36
N ALA A 9 1.55 7.37 -11.14
CA ALA A 9 2.52 7.10 -12.18
C ALA A 9 2.36 5.68 -12.75
N SER A 10 2.27 4.66 -11.88
CA SER A 10 2.07 3.27 -12.33
C SER A 10 0.71 3.08 -12.99
N PHE A 11 -0.35 3.72 -12.48
CA PHE A 11 -1.66 3.69 -13.12
C PHE A 11 -1.63 4.30 -14.53
N ALA A 12 -0.98 5.45 -14.72
CA ALA A 12 -0.80 6.03 -16.03
C ALA A 12 -0.04 5.09 -16.97
N VAL A 13 1.05 4.46 -16.51
CA VAL A 13 1.82 3.49 -17.29
C VAL A 13 0.94 2.29 -17.71
N PHE A 14 0.21 1.67 -16.78
CA PHE A 14 -0.67 0.55 -17.12
C PHE A 14 -1.82 0.98 -18.02
N ARG A 15 -2.36 2.19 -17.84
CA ARG A 15 -3.44 2.69 -18.69
C ARG A 15 -2.99 2.93 -20.13
N LEU A 16 -1.75 3.40 -20.33
CA LEU A 16 -1.12 3.51 -21.64
C LEU A 16 -0.80 2.13 -22.22
N ALA A 17 -0.37 1.17 -21.40
CA ALA A 17 -0.16 -0.22 -21.84
C ALA A 17 -1.46 -0.86 -22.39
N GLY A 18 -2.63 -0.39 -21.95
CA GLY A 18 -3.94 -0.80 -22.48
C GLY A 18 -4.15 -0.59 -23.98
N PHE A 19 -3.33 0.22 -24.66
CA PHE A 19 -3.37 0.34 -26.12
C PHE A 19 -2.77 -0.88 -26.86
N GLY A 20 -1.91 -1.66 -26.20
CA GLY A 20 -1.28 -2.85 -26.77
C GLY A 20 -1.61 -4.15 -26.02
N VAL A 21 -2.07 -4.06 -24.78
CA VAL A 21 -2.37 -5.20 -23.91
C VAL A 21 -3.83 -5.14 -23.50
N ALA A 22 -4.65 -6.04 -24.07
CA ALA A 22 -6.09 -6.08 -23.83
C ALA A 22 -6.47 -6.16 -22.33
N TYR A 23 -5.65 -6.84 -21.52
CA TYR A 23 -5.86 -6.93 -20.08
C TYR A 23 -5.91 -5.56 -19.39
N PHE A 24 -5.11 -4.58 -19.85
CA PHE A 24 -5.05 -3.23 -19.27
C PHE A 24 -5.96 -2.22 -19.99
N ALA A 25 -6.74 -2.64 -20.99
CA ALA A 25 -7.73 -1.76 -21.62
C ALA A 25 -8.82 -1.35 -20.61
N GLU A 26 -9.19 -2.27 -19.72
CA GLU A 26 -10.11 -2.02 -18.61
C GLU A 26 -9.39 -1.26 -17.47
N TRP A 27 -9.95 -0.13 -17.05
CA TRP A 27 -9.31 0.74 -16.06
C TRP A 27 -9.16 0.06 -14.68
N GLN A 28 -10.05 -0.85 -14.32
CA GLN A 28 -10.01 -1.60 -13.06
C GLN A 28 -8.78 -2.51 -12.99
N HIS A 29 -8.39 -3.15 -14.10
CA HIS A 29 -7.19 -4.00 -14.15
C HIS A 29 -5.91 -3.17 -14.01
N ALA A 30 -5.84 -2.03 -14.70
CA ALA A 30 -4.73 -1.09 -14.56
C ALA A 30 -4.62 -0.54 -13.11
N LEU A 31 -5.75 -0.22 -12.48
CA LEU A 31 -5.79 0.26 -11.10
C LEU A 31 -5.33 -0.81 -10.11
N ARG A 32 -5.77 -2.06 -10.26
CA ARG A 32 -5.36 -3.17 -9.38
C ARG A 32 -3.86 -3.44 -9.46
N ALA A 33 -3.29 -3.38 -10.66
CA ALA A 33 -1.84 -3.50 -10.84
C ALA A 33 -1.10 -2.31 -10.20
N ALA A 34 -1.58 -1.09 -10.39
CA ALA A 34 -1.01 0.12 -9.78
C ALA A 34 -1.06 0.09 -8.24
N LEU A 35 -2.17 -0.35 -7.65
CA LEU A 35 -2.30 -0.58 -6.21
C LEU A 35 -1.30 -1.64 -5.72
N GLY A 36 -1.10 -2.72 -6.49
CA GLY A 36 -0.08 -3.73 -6.20
C GLY A 36 1.32 -3.13 -6.13
N VAL A 37 1.70 -2.31 -7.12
CA VAL A 37 3.00 -1.61 -7.13
C VAL A 37 3.13 -0.67 -5.93
N MET A 38 2.09 0.11 -5.63
CA MET A 38 2.08 1.02 -4.48
C MET A 38 2.28 0.26 -3.16
N PHE A 39 1.53 -0.82 -2.93
CA PHE A 39 1.62 -1.60 -1.69
C PHE A 39 2.94 -2.37 -1.56
N LEU A 40 3.52 -2.87 -2.65
CA LEU A 40 4.86 -3.48 -2.61
C LEU A 40 5.93 -2.45 -2.26
N LEU A 41 5.80 -1.22 -2.77
CA LEU A 41 6.71 -0.14 -2.41
C LEU A 41 6.58 0.22 -0.92
N THR A 42 5.37 0.37 -0.39
CA THR A 42 5.18 0.66 1.04
C THR A 42 5.65 -0.49 1.92
N ALA A 43 5.41 -1.74 1.50
CA ALA A 43 5.89 -2.93 2.19
C ALA A 43 7.42 -2.93 2.29
N SER A 44 8.13 -2.55 1.22
CA SER A 44 9.60 -2.52 1.21
C SER A 44 10.20 -1.61 2.30
N ALA A 45 9.48 -0.58 2.74
CA ALA A 45 9.93 0.34 3.78
C ALA A 45 10.01 -0.33 5.17
N HIS A 46 9.29 -1.42 5.39
CA HIS A 46 9.19 -2.12 6.68
C HIS A 46 10.45 -2.92 7.06
N TRP A 47 11.29 -3.27 6.08
CA TRP A 47 12.52 -4.05 6.30
C TRP A 47 13.80 -3.29 5.92
N GLY A 48 13.70 -2.16 5.25
CA GLY A 48 14.85 -1.38 4.79
C GLY A 48 15.29 -0.27 5.74
N LYS A 49 16.02 0.71 5.17
CA LYS A 49 16.54 1.89 5.88
C LYS A 49 15.46 2.76 6.53
N ARG A 50 14.21 2.66 6.06
CA ARG A 50 13.05 3.44 6.53
C ARG A 50 12.36 2.82 7.74
N ARG A 51 12.71 1.60 8.14
CA ARG A 51 12.10 0.92 9.29
C ARG A 51 12.15 1.73 10.60
N PRO A 52 13.29 2.37 10.98
CA PRO A 52 13.33 3.17 12.20
C PRO A 52 12.34 4.35 12.18
N ASP A 53 12.15 4.97 11.02
CA ASP A 53 11.19 6.07 10.84
C ASP A 53 9.77 5.56 11.06
N LEU A 54 9.40 4.42 10.46
CA LEU A 54 8.07 3.80 10.63
C LEU A 54 7.78 3.46 12.09
N VAL A 55 8.76 2.91 12.82
CA VAL A 55 8.62 2.60 14.25
C VAL A 55 8.36 3.87 15.07
N ARG A 56 8.99 5.00 14.72
CA ARG A 56 8.76 6.30 15.37
C ARG A 56 7.36 6.85 15.10
N MET A 57 6.77 6.55 13.94
CA MET A 57 5.41 7.00 13.59
C MET A 57 4.32 6.27 14.39
N VAL A 58 4.61 5.11 14.98
CA VAL A 58 3.62 4.36 15.77
C VAL A 58 3.24 5.16 17.03
N PRO A 59 1.93 5.34 17.33
CA PRO A 59 1.49 6.01 18.56
C PRO A 59 1.92 5.24 19.82
N ARG A 60 2.29 5.95 20.89
CA ARG A 60 2.86 5.37 22.13
C ARG A 60 1.96 4.33 22.83
N GLY A 61 0.66 4.32 22.55
CA GLY A 61 -0.28 3.34 23.11
C GLY A 61 -0.15 1.93 22.53
N PHE A 62 0.54 1.77 21.39
CA PHE A 62 0.80 0.47 20.79
C PHE A 62 2.14 -0.06 21.29
N GLY A 63 2.12 -1.05 22.19
CA GLY A 63 3.28 -1.57 22.91
C GLY A 63 4.54 -1.79 22.05
N ASN A 64 4.75 -3.01 21.53
CA ASN A 64 5.92 -3.27 20.67
C ASN A 64 5.67 -2.76 19.24
N ALA A 65 5.94 -1.47 19.01
CA ALA A 65 5.82 -0.81 17.72
C ALA A 65 6.54 -1.57 16.58
N GLY A 66 7.66 -2.23 16.88
CA GLY A 66 8.42 -3.01 15.89
C GLY A 66 7.67 -4.22 15.35
N VAL A 67 6.82 -4.86 16.17
CA VAL A 67 5.97 -5.99 15.74
C VAL A 67 4.87 -5.49 14.82
N TRP A 68 4.20 -4.39 15.20
CA TRP A 68 3.14 -3.78 14.38
C TRP A 68 3.63 -3.39 13.00
N VAL A 69 4.82 -2.78 12.90
CA VAL A 69 5.48 -2.47 11.63
C VAL A 69 5.68 -3.75 10.81
N THR A 70 6.22 -4.82 11.37
CA THR A 70 6.37 -6.08 10.61
C THR A 70 5.02 -6.64 10.14
N MET A 71 3.99 -6.62 10.99
CA MET A 71 2.66 -7.12 10.64
C MET A 71 2.00 -6.29 9.52
N THR A 72 2.12 -4.96 9.56
CA THR A 72 1.59 -4.09 8.52
C THR A 72 2.32 -4.30 7.21
N GLY A 73 3.64 -4.48 7.23
CA GLY A 73 4.39 -4.82 6.02
C GLY A 73 3.94 -6.14 5.39
N ILE A 74 3.67 -7.18 6.20
CA ILE A 74 3.14 -8.46 5.69
C ILE A 74 1.74 -8.27 5.10
N ALA A 75 0.87 -7.53 5.80
CA ALA A 75 -0.47 -7.24 5.33
C ALA A 75 -0.46 -6.49 3.98
N GLU A 76 0.45 -5.53 3.79
CA GLU A 76 0.61 -4.82 2.51
C GLU A 76 1.00 -5.75 1.36
N VAL A 77 1.90 -6.72 1.59
CA VAL A 77 2.26 -7.73 0.58
C VAL A 77 1.05 -8.62 0.24
N LEU A 78 0.30 -9.06 1.25
CA LEU A 78 -0.90 -9.86 1.05
C LEU A 78 -1.98 -9.08 0.29
N ILE A 79 -2.15 -7.80 0.58
CA ILE A 79 -3.06 -6.91 -0.15
C ILE A 79 -2.61 -6.76 -1.59
N ALA A 80 -1.32 -6.51 -1.84
CA ALA A 80 -0.77 -6.36 -3.18
C ALA A 80 -1.04 -7.59 -4.05
N ALA A 81 -0.82 -8.79 -3.50
CA ALA A 81 -1.08 -10.05 -4.19
C ALA A 81 -2.58 -10.34 -4.32
N GLY A 82 -3.34 -10.19 -3.24
CA GLY A 82 -4.77 -10.50 -3.17
C GLY A 82 -5.64 -9.61 -4.07
N LEU A 83 -5.21 -8.36 -4.32
CA LEU A 83 -5.86 -7.47 -5.28
C LEU A 83 -5.68 -7.91 -6.74
N GLN A 84 -4.81 -8.85 -7.08
CA GLN A 84 -4.63 -9.27 -8.46
C GLN A 84 -5.65 -10.34 -8.90
N PHE A 85 -6.21 -11.10 -7.97
CA PHE A 85 -7.20 -12.15 -8.27
C PHE A 85 -8.62 -11.62 -8.15
N SER A 86 -9.45 -11.81 -9.18
CA SER A 86 -10.82 -11.25 -9.23
C SER A 86 -11.69 -11.75 -8.07
N GLN A 87 -11.52 -13.03 -7.69
CA GLN A 87 -12.26 -13.71 -6.63
C GLN A 87 -12.00 -13.13 -5.23
N THR A 88 -10.79 -12.62 -4.97
CA THR A 88 -10.38 -12.08 -3.66
C THR A 88 -10.37 -10.56 -3.62
N ALA A 89 -10.60 -9.89 -4.74
CA ALA A 89 -10.38 -8.45 -4.87
C ALA A 89 -11.23 -7.61 -3.90
N LEU A 90 -12.53 -7.91 -3.82
CA LEU A 90 -13.45 -7.16 -2.96
C LEU A 90 -13.08 -7.28 -1.47
N PRO A 91 -12.97 -8.49 -0.88
CA PRO A 91 -12.60 -8.60 0.54
C PRO A 91 -11.21 -8.01 0.82
N VAL A 92 -10.25 -8.17 -0.10
CA VAL A 92 -8.91 -7.59 0.06
C VAL A 92 -8.94 -6.06 -0.05
N ALA A 93 -9.75 -5.49 -0.94
CA ALA A 93 -9.92 -4.04 -1.03
C ALA A 93 -10.53 -3.46 0.25
N VAL A 94 -11.55 -4.13 0.81
CA VAL A 94 -12.13 -3.75 2.11
C VAL A 94 -11.08 -3.82 3.22
N ALA A 95 -10.31 -4.90 3.29
CA ALA A 95 -9.22 -5.04 4.26
C ALA A 95 -8.15 -3.94 4.09
N ALA A 96 -7.81 -3.59 2.84
CA ALA A 96 -6.88 -2.52 2.54
C ALA A 96 -7.40 -1.16 3.02
N VAL A 97 -8.69 -0.85 2.79
CA VAL A 97 -9.32 0.38 3.29
C VAL A 97 -9.29 0.42 4.81
N VAL A 98 -9.70 -0.66 5.49
CA VAL A 98 -9.66 -0.75 6.96
C VAL A 98 -8.25 -0.52 7.47
N MET A 99 -7.25 -1.18 6.89
CA MET A 99 -5.85 -1.01 7.27
C MET A 99 -5.38 0.44 7.09
N LEU A 100 -5.64 1.06 5.94
CA LEU A 100 -5.25 2.45 5.68
C LEU A 100 -5.91 3.44 6.67
N VAL A 101 -7.18 3.21 7.03
CA VAL A 101 -7.87 3.99 8.06
C VAL A 101 -7.21 3.80 9.42
N CYS A 102 -6.88 2.56 9.80
CA CYS A 102 -6.18 2.27 11.04
C CYS A 102 -4.77 2.87 11.11
N LEU A 103 -4.08 3.00 9.97
CA LEU A 103 -2.74 3.62 9.87
C LEU A 103 -2.78 5.16 9.85
N PHE A 104 -3.93 5.77 9.62
CA PHE A 104 -4.07 7.22 9.53
C PHE A 104 -3.54 8.00 10.75
N PRO A 105 -3.75 7.58 12.01
CA PRO A 105 -3.19 8.26 13.17
C PRO A 105 -1.65 8.31 13.16
N ALA A 106 -0.98 7.27 12.66
CA ALA A 106 0.48 7.25 12.52
C ALA A 106 0.94 8.28 11.48
N ASN A 107 0.22 8.41 10.36
CA ASN A 107 0.50 9.42 9.34
C ASN A 107 0.26 10.85 9.85
N LEU A 108 -0.78 11.07 10.67
CA LEU A 108 -1.05 12.37 11.28
C LEU A 108 0.06 12.76 12.27
N LYS A 109 0.53 11.81 13.09
CA LYS A 109 1.68 12.01 13.97
C LYS A 109 2.93 12.35 13.15
N ALA A 110 3.21 11.57 12.11
CA ALA A 110 4.35 11.81 11.21
C ALA A 110 4.32 13.20 10.55
N ALA A 111 3.13 13.71 10.21
CA ALA A 111 2.97 15.04 9.62
C ALA A 111 3.14 16.18 10.64
N ARG A 112 2.90 15.92 11.94
CA ARG A 112 3.02 16.92 13.02
C ARG A 112 4.42 16.97 13.64
N GLU A 113 5.08 15.82 13.73
CA GLU A 113 6.42 15.67 14.29
C GLU A 113 7.52 15.69 13.21
N GLY A 114 7.13 15.95 11.96
CA GLY A 114 7.98 15.93 10.76
C GLY A 114 8.83 17.17 10.58
#